data_AF-A0AAP2GLH7-F1
#
_entry.id   AF-A0AAP2GLH7-F1
#
_cell.length_a   1.000
_cell.length_b   1.000
_cell.length_c   1.000
_cell.angle_alpha   90.00
_cell.angle_beta   90.00
_cell.angle_gamma   90.00
#
_symmetry.space_group_name_H-M   'P 1'
#
loop_
_entity.id
_entity.type
_entity.pdbx_description
1 polymer ?
#
loop_
_entity_poly.entity_id
_entity_poly.type
_entity_poly.pdbx_seq_one_letter_code
_entity_poly.pdbx_strand_id
1 'polypeptide(L)'
;MKSYLLLLYKLMIYNIKVIFGNKFVYFVVAAFLFFAFIILLTILDDPDFDEAVIYGFLVFPGLLLIFYPMAYGIQNDDDSKMLETIFGIPNYRYKVWLVRFILTIGVAAVILIILASLANLTLYRFSILPMLGQVLFPITFLSSLGFALSTLIRNGNGTAIVIVIISFIFFIFAEELEYSTYNVFLNPFSEPRQMSEFIWLTIIYKNRLYLMILSMLCLLYGMFNLQFREKFV
;
A
#
# COMPACT_ATOMS: atom_id res chain seq x y z
N MET A 1 -21.05 19.30 -16.41
CA MET A 1 -20.55 18.81 -15.09
C MET A 1 -21.26 17.56 -14.57
N LYS A 2 -22.61 17.51 -14.47
CA LYS A 2 -23.33 16.32 -13.94
C LYS A 2 -22.98 14.99 -14.64
N SER A 3 -22.79 15.00 -15.96
CA SER A 3 -22.44 13.80 -16.74
C SER A 3 -21.02 13.25 -16.42
N TYR A 4 -20.02 14.13 -16.26
CA TYR A 4 -18.65 13.72 -15.92
C TYR A 4 -18.54 13.14 -14.51
N LEU A 5 -19.23 13.76 -13.53
CA LEU A 5 -19.28 13.25 -12.16
C LEU A 5 -19.97 11.89 -12.09
N LEU A 6 -21.05 11.70 -12.85
CA LEU A 6 -21.73 10.41 -12.94
C LEU A 6 -20.84 9.33 -13.57
N LEU A 7 -20.07 9.67 -14.60
CA LEU A 7 -19.12 8.75 -15.24
C LEU A 7 -17.99 8.36 -14.29
N LEU A 8 -17.43 9.32 -13.55
CA LEU A 8 -16.41 9.08 -12.53
C LEU A 8 -16.96 8.16 -11.42
N TYR A 9 -18.17 8.43 -10.93
CA TYR A 9 -18.84 7.61 -9.93
C TYR A 9 -19.04 6.16 -10.39
N LYS A 10 -19.52 5.96 -11.63
CA LYS A 10 -19.66 4.62 -12.21
C LYS A 10 -18.32 3.91 -12.33
N LEU A 11 -17.27 4.62 -12.75
CA LEU A 11 -15.91 4.09 -12.84
C LEU A 11 -15.36 3.69 -11.45
N MET A 12 -15.65 4.49 -10.42
CA MET A 12 -15.25 4.19 -9.05
C MET A 12 -15.95 2.94 -8.51
N ILE A 13 -17.28 2.87 -8.62
CA ILE A 13 -18.04 1.67 -8.19
C ILE A 13 -17.52 0.44 -8.91
N TYR A 14 -17.28 0.55 -10.21
CA TYR A 14 -16.77 -0.54 -11.00
C TYR A 14 -15.42 -1.06 -10.45
N ASN A 15 -14.46 -0.16 -10.25
CA ASN A 15 -13.15 -0.54 -9.72
C ASN A 15 -13.21 -1.08 -8.29
N ILE A 16 -14.09 -0.56 -7.43
CA ILE A 16 -14.32 -1.12 -6.09
C ILE A 16 -14.84 -2.55 -6.21
N LYS A 17 -15.80 -2.82 -7.09
CA LYS A 17 -16.29 -4.19 -7.33
C LYS A 17 -15.17 -5.11 -7.82
N VAL A 18 -14.27 -4.63 -8.69
CA VAL A 18 -13.11 -5.42 -9.14
C VAL A 18 -12.15 -5.72 -7.99
N ILE A 19 -11.86 -4.74 -7.12
CA ILE A 19 -10.99 -4.92 -5.94
C ILE A 19 -11.57 -5.98 -5.00
N PHE A 20 -12.87 -5.91 -4.71
CA PHE A 20 -13.54 -6.85 -3.80
C PHE A 20 -13.99 -8.16 -4.46
N GLY A 21 -13.98 -8.24 -5.80
CA GLY A 21 -14.67 -9.29 -6.57
C GLY A 21 -14.06 -10.68 -6.55
N ASN A 22 -13.00 -10.91 -5.77
CA ASN A 22 -12.26 -12.18 -5.71
C ASN A 22 -11.75 -12.48 -4.29
N LYS A 23 -10.47 -12.82 -4.14
CA LYS A 23 -9.87 -13.29 -2.88
C LYS A 23 -9.48 -12.16 -1.93
N PHE A 24 -9.76 -10.90 -2.26
CA PHE A 24 -9.38 -9.75 -1.44
C PHE A 24 -9.94 -9.81 -0.02
N VAL A 25 -11.16 -10.33 0.14
CA VAL A 25 -11.79 -10.51 1.47
C VAL A 25 -10.91 -11.33 2.41
N TYR A 26 -10.20 -12.35 1.90
CA TYR A 26 -9.27 -13.13 2.72
C TYR A 26 -8.07 -12.31 3.19
N PHE A 27 -7.59 -11.36 2.38
CA PHE A 27 -6.52 -10.44 2.77
C PHE A 27 -7.00 -9.42 3.80
N VAL A 28 -8.25 -8.96 3.71
CA VAL A 28 -8.86 -8.12 4.75
C VAL A 28 -8.92 -8.89 6.06
N VAL A 29 -9.46 -10.12 6.06
CA VAL A 29 -9.51 -10.96 7.28
C VAL A 29 -8.10 -11.23 7.82
N ALA A 30 -7.14 -11.56 6.95
CA ALA A 30 -5.75 -11.75 7.35
C ALA A 30 -5.16 -10.49 7.98
N ALA A 31 -5.45 -9.29 7.46
CA ALA A 31 -4.99 -8.03 8.03
C ALA A 31 -5.49 -7.82 9.47
N PHE A 32 -6.76 -8.13 9.74
CA PHE A 32 -7.30 -8.08 11.12
C PHE A 32 -6.68 -9.16 12.02
N LEU A 33 -6.52 -10.38 11.52
CA LEU A 33 -5.92 -11.48 12.29
C LEU A 33 -4.46 -11.20 12.65
N PHE A 34 -3.65 -10.75 11.68
CA PHE A 34 -2.26 -10.39 11.92
C PHE A 34 -2.13 -9.20 12.86
N PHE A 35 -3.00 -8.21 12.74
CA PHE A 35 -3.03 -7.08 13.69
C PHE A 35 -3.27 -7.56 15.12
N ALA A 36 -4.31 -8.38 15.33
CA ALA A 36 -4.61 -8.95 16.65
C ALA A 36 -3.48 -9.86 17.16
N PHE A 37 -2.88 -10.65 16.27
CA PHE A 37 -1.79 -11.55 16.60
C PHE A 37 -0.53 -10.80 17.05
N ILE A 38 -0.12 -9.75 16.32
CA ILE A 38 1.05 -8.94 16.69
C ILE A 38 0.80 -8.24 18.04
N ILE A 39 -0.40 -7.69 18.25
CA ILE A 39 -0.77 -7.10 19.55
C ILE A 39 -0.64 -8.13 20.67
N LEU A 40 -1.16 -9.35 20.47
CA LEU A 40 -1.08 -10.41 21.46
C LEU A 40 0.38 -10.76 21.80
N LEU A 41 1.25 -10.88 20.79
CA LEU A 41 2.68 -11.13 21.01
C LEU A 41 3.32 -10.01 21.84
N THR A 42 3.05 -8.74 21.53
CA THR A 42 3.63 -7.62 22.28
C THR A 42 3.14 -7.57 23.73
N ILE A 43 1.87 -7.86 23.99
CA ILE A 43 1.34 -7.95 25.36
C ILE A 43 2.07 -9.04 26.17
N LEU A 44 2.50 -10.13 25.51
CA LEU A 44 3.19 -11.25 26.16
C LEU A 44 4.67 -10.96 26.43
N ASP A 45 5.35 -10.18 25.57
CA ASP A 45 6.78 -9.89 25.70
C ASP A 45 7.09 -8.78 26.73
N ASP A 46 6.41 -7.62 26.69
CA ASP A 46 6.36 -6.57 27.73
C ASP A 46 5.50 -5.39 27.19
N PRO A 47 4.44 -4.90 27.88
CA PRO A 47 3.52 -3.91 27.33
C PRO A 47 4.01 -2.46 27.45
N ASP A 48 5.08 -2.07 26.76
CA ASP A 48 5.37 -0.65 26.54
C ASP A 48 4.77 -0.18 25.21
N PHE A 49 3.50 0.24 25.26
CA PHE A 49 2.79 0.74 24.09
C PHE A 49 3.02 2.24 23.92
N ASP A 50 3.69 2.60 22.83
CA ASP A 50 3.86 3.97 22.39
C ASP A 50 3.39 4.16 20.94
N GLU A 51 3.56 5.37 20.41
CA GLU A 51 3.22 5.66 19.00
C GLU A 51 4.11 4.89 18.02
N ALA A 52 5.37 4.60 18.39
CA ALA A 52 6.31 3.89 17.53
C ALA A 52 5.89 2.43 17.32
N VAL A 53 5.48 1.73 18.38
CA VAL A 53 4.98 0.36 18.33
C VAL A 53 3.68 0.30 17.51
N ILE A 54 2.76 1.25 17.72
CA ILE A 54 1.48 1.29 16.97
C ILE A 54 1.71 1.54 15.47
N TYR A 55 2.67 2.38 15.11
CA TYR A 55 3.06 2.54 13.70
C TYR A 55 3.47 1.19 13.10
N GLY A 56 4.31 0.42 13.78
CA GLY A 56 4.71 -0.93 13.35
C GLY A 56 3.52 -1.87 13.18
N PHE A 57 2.57 -1.85 14.12
CA PHE A 57 1.36 -2.68 14.05
C PHE A 57 0.47 -2.36 12.85
N LEU A 58 0.43 -1.11 12.39
CA LEU A 58 -0.42 -0.70 11.26
C LEU A 58 0.25 -0.91 9.90
N VAL A 59 1.59 -0.85 9.82
CA VAL A 59 2.33 -1.09 8.58
C VAL A 59 2.06 -2.48 8.03
N PHE A 60 2.12 -3.53 8.86
CA PHE A 60 1.99 -4.91 8.38
C PHE A 60 0.59 -5.24 7.79
N PRO A 61 -0.53 -4.93 8.46
CA PRO A 61 -1.87 -5.00 7.86
C PRO A 61 -1.97 -4.18 6.57
N GLY A 62 -1.38 -2.99 6.52
CA GLY A 62 -1.35 -2.15 5.33
C GLY A 62 -0.72 -2.85 4.12
N LEU A 63 0.37 -3.60 4.33
CA LEU A 63 1.04 -4.39 3.29
C LEU A 63 0.12 -5.48 2.73
N LEU A 64 -0.53 -6.22 3.62
CA LEU A 64 -1.47 -7.28 3.22
C LEU A 64 -2.62 -6.73 2.37
N LEU A 65 -3.13 -5.55 2.71
CA LEU A 65 -4.23 -4.91 2.01
C LEU A 65 -3.87 -4.45 0.58
N ILE A 66 -2.60 -4.16 0.29
CA ILE A 66 -2.18 -3.71 -1.05
C ILE A 66 -1.66 -4.85 -1.94
N PHE A 67 -1.14 -5.94 -1.36
CA PHE A 67 -0.55 -7.03 -2.14
C PHE A 67 -1.52 -7.66 -3.14
N TYR A 68 -2.72 -8.03 -2.68
CA TYR A 68 -3.69 -8.67 -3.55
C TYR A 68 -4.18 -7.78 -4.71
N PRO A 69 -4.76 -6.59 -4.46
CA PRO A 69 -5.28 -5.75 -5.53
C PRO A 69 -4.20 -5.28 -6.52
N MET A 70 -2.95 -5.08 -6.07
CA MET A 70 -1.86 -4.68 -6.97
C MET A 70 -1.28 -5.84 -7.77
N ALA A 71 -1.11 -7.03 -7.16
CA ALA A 71 -0.57 -8.18 -7.87
C ALA A 71 -1.58 -8.78 -8.86
N TYR A 72 -2.83 -8.96 -8.44
CA TYR A 72 -3.85 -9.65 -9.23
C TYR A 72 -4.67 -8.72 -10.10
N GLY A 73 -4.52 -7.40 -9.96
CA GLY A 73 -5.31 -6.46 -10.74
C GLY A 73 -5.28 -6.78 -12.24
N ILE A 74 -4.08 -6.98 -12.81
CA ILE A 74 -3.92 -7.14 -14.27
C ILE A 74 -4.45 -8.50 -14.70
N GLN A 75 -4.11 -9.54 -13.94
CA GLN A 75 -4.58 -10.89 -14.19
C GLN A 75 -6.12 -10.96 -14.11
N ASN A 76 -6.75 -10.33 -13.13
CA ASN A 76 -8.21 -10.33 -12.99
C ASN A 76 -8.90 -9.66 -14.19
N ASP A 77 -8.29 -8.60 -14.73
CA ASP A 77 -8.80 -7.94 -15.93
C ASP A 77 -8.64 -8.81 -17.19
N ASP A 78 -7.58 -9.62 -17.24
CA ASP A 78 -7.31 -10.57 -18.32
C ASP A 78 -8.30 -11.74 -18.27
N ASP A 79 -8.42 -12.37 -17.10
CA ASP A 79 -9.32 -13.49 -16.81
C ASP A 79 -10.80 -13.13 -17.10
N SER A 80 -11.17 -11.86 -16.93
CA SER A 80 -12.52 -11.34 -17.22
C SER A 80 -12.72 -10.86 -18.66
N LYS A 81 -11.72 -11.01 -19.55
CA LYS A 81 -11.68 -10.47 -20.92
C LYS A 81 -11.90 -8.95 -20.99
N MET A 82 -11.71 -8.25 -19.87
CA MET A 82 -11.89 -6.82 -19.81
C MET A 82 -10.69 -6.08 -20.41
N LEU A 83 -9.48 -6.66 -20.39
CA LEU A 83 -8.29 -6.03 -20.97
C LEU A 83 -8.53 -5.61 -22.42
N GLU A 84 -9.09 -6.47 -23.27
CA GLU A 84 -9.38 -6.11 -24.67
C GLU A 84 -10.27 -4.86 -24.79
N THR A 85 -11.29 -4.76 -23.93
CA THR A 85 -12.20 -3.61 -23.89
C THR A 85 -11.48 -2.34 -23.41
N ILE A 86 -10.65 -2.46 -22.37
CA ILE A 86 -9.88 -1.34 -21.81
C ILE A 86 -8.85 -0.82 -22.82
N PHE A 87 -8.17 -1.72 -23.51
CA PHE A 87 -7.15 -1.41 -24.51
C PHE A 87 -7.75 -0.93 -25.84
N GLY A 88 -8.97 -1.35 -26.18
CA GLY A 88 -9.67 -0.93 -27.40
C GLY A 88 -10.09 0.54 -27.40
N ILE A 89 -10.26 1.16 -26.24
CA ILE A 89 -10.60 2.58 -26.11
C ILE A 89 -9.32 3.43 -25.93
N PRO A 90 -9.02 4.38 -26.84
CA PRO A 90 -7.86 5.24 -26.73
C PRO A 90 -7.79 5.98 -25.37
N ASN A 91 -6.61 5.98 -24.75
CA ASN A 91 -6.31 6.65 -23.47
C ASN A 91 -7.18 6.22 -22.27
N TYR A 92 -7.98 5.16 -22.38
CA TYR A 92 -8.85 4.70 -21.29
C TYR A 92 -8.10 3.88 -20.25
N ARG A 93 -7.16 3.03 -20.70
CA ARG A 93 -6.28 2.20 -19.86
C ARG A 93 -5.68 2.96 -18.68
N TYR A 94 -5.04 4.09 -18.94
CA TYR A 94 -4.39 4.88 -17.89
C TYR A 94 -5.36 5.37 -16.83
N LYS A 95 -6.57 5.77 -17.24
CA LYS A 95 -7.60 6.29 -16.33
C LYS A 95 -8.11 5.19 -15.42
N VAL A 96 -8.42 4.02 -15.97
CA VAL A 96 -8.92 2.87 -15.19
C VAL A 96 -7.88 2.45 -14.17
N TRP A 97 -6.63 2.27 -14.59
CA TRP A 97 -5.54 1.83 -13.73
C TRP A 97 -5.17 2.85 -12.66
N LEU A 98 -5.10 4.13 -13.01
CA LEU A 98 -4.84 5.20 -12.05
C LEU A 98 -5.97 5.31 -11.01
N VAL A 99 -7.22 5.24 -11.45
CA VAL A 99 -8.38 5.27 -10.54
C VAL A 99 -8.36 4.05 -9.62
N ARG A 100 -8.05 2.86 -10.13
CA ARG A 100 -7.93 1.63 -9.32
C ARG A 100 -6.80 1.72 -8.30
N PHE A 101 -5.67 2.28 -8.69
CA PHE A 101 -4.53 2.52 -7.79
C PHE A 101 -4.93 3.41 -6.62
N ILE A 102 -5.55 4.57 -6.91
CA ILE A 102 -6.03 5.51 -5.88
C ILE A 102 -7.08 4.86 -4.99
N LEU A 103 -8.04 4.13 -5.57
CA LEU A 103 -9.08 3.44 -4.81
C LEU A 103 -8.53 2.36 -3.90
N THR A 104 -7.50 1.63 -4.35
CA THR A 104 -6.86 0.60 -3.52
C THR A 104 -6.20 1.22 -2.30
N ILE A 105 -5.46 2.31 -2.48
CA ILE A 105 -4.87 3.05 -1.35
C ILE A 105 -5.98 3.61 -0.45
N GLY A 106 -7.07 4.12 -1.03
CA GLY A 106 -8.22 4.62 -0.27
C GLY A 106 -8.91 3.54 0.56
N VAL A 107 -9.11 2.34 0.00
CA VAL A 107 -9.68 1.18 0.71
C VAL A 107 -8.74 0.74 1.83
N ALA A 108 -7.44 0.65 1.56
CA ALA A 108 -6.44 0.34 2.58
C ALA A 108 -6.45 1.39 3.71
N ALA A 109 -6.51 2.68 3.37
CA ALA A 109 -6.59 3.77 4.34
C ALA A 109 -7.84 3.69 5.22
N VAL A 110 -9.01 3.40 4.65
CA VAL A 110 -10.26 3.23 5.41
C VAL A 110 -10.16 2.06 6.39
N ILE A 111 -9.62 0.92 5.95
CA ILE A 111 -9.44 -0.25 6.83
C ILE A 111 -8.41 0.05 7.92
N LEU A 112 -7.30 0.72 7.59
CA LEU A 112 -6.29 1.15 8.55
C LEU A 112 -6.84 2.17 9.56
N ILE A 113 -7.76 3.05 9.18
CA ILE A 113 -8.47 3.94 10.12
C ILE A 113 -9.26 3.11 11.13
N ILE A 114 -9.93 2.04 10.69
CA ILE A 114 -10.67 1.16 11.60
C ILE A 114 -9.71 0.48 12.58
N LEU A 115 -8.60 -0.10 12.09
CA LEU A 115 -7.59 -0.73 12.93
C LEU A 115 -6.92 0.27 13.90
N ALA A 116 -6.57 1.46 13.42
CA ALA A 116 -6.00 2.51 14.24
C ALA A 116 -6.99 3.02 15.30
N SER A 117 -8.28 3.11 14.97
CA SER A 117 -9.32 3.47 15.94
C SER A 117 -9.47 2.41 17.03
N LEU A 118 -9.35 1.12 16.66
CA LEU A 118 -9.33 0.03 17.64
C LEU A 118 -8.11 0.15 18.56
N ALA A 119 -6.89 0.29 18.02
CA ALA A 119 -5.69 0.50 18.83
C ALA A 119 -5.77 1.74 19.71
N ASN A 120 -6.35 2.83 19.22
CA ASN A 120 -6.53 4.06 20.00
C ASN A 120 -7.45 3.83 21.20
N LEU A 121 -8.49 3.03 21.03
CA LEU A 121 -9.46 2.73 22.07
C LEU A 121 -8.91 1.72 23.09
N THR A 122 -8.14 0.72 22.65
CA THR A 122 -7.76 -0.42 23.49
C THR A 122 -6.33 -0.39 24.01
N LEU A 123 -5.38 0.25 23.31
CA LEU A 123 -3.95 0.16 23.61
C LEU A 123 -3.39 1.49 24.15
N TYR A 124 -3.24 2.49 23.29
CA TYR A 124 -2.62 3.78 23.62
C TYR A 124 -3.31 4.92 22.88
N ARG A 125 -3.38 6.10 23.51
CA ARG A 125 -4.05 7.28 22.94
C ARG A 125 -3.07 8.07 22.07
N PHE A 126 -3.34 8.14 20.78
CA PHE A 126 -2.52 8.88 19.81
C PHE A 126 -3.41 9.63 18.81
N SER A 127 -2.80 10.42 17.93
CA SER A 127 -3.53 11.07 16.84
C SER A 127 -3.64 10.17 15.61
N ILE A 128 -4.86 9.75 15.26
CA ILE A 128 -5.09 8.78 14.17
C ILE A 128 -4.64 9.31 12.80
N LEU A 129 -4.94 10.58 12.48
CA LEU A 129 -4.65 11.14 11.15
C LEU A 129 -3.15 11.26 10.85
N PRO A 130 -2.31 11.83 11.75
CA PRO A 130 -0.86 11.84 11.56
C PRO A 130 -0.27 10.43 11.44
N MET A 131 -0.70 9.50 12.31
CA MET A 131 -0.27 8.10 12.27
C MET A 131 -0.56 7.46 10.91
N LEU A 132 -1.81 7.55 10.45
CA LEU A 132 -2.21 7.04 9.15
C LEU A 132 -1.42 7.69 8.01
N GLY A 133 -1.26 9.02 8.04
CA GLY A 133 -0.49 9.74 7.03
C GLY A 133 0.94 9.21 6.89
N GLN A 134 1.58 8.91 8.02
CA GLN A 134 2.92 8.32 8.03
C GLN A 134 2.94 6.88 7.49
N VAL A 135 1.98 6.05 7.89
CA VAL A 135 1.86 4.66 7.40
C VAL A 135 1.59 4.63 5.90
N LEU A 136 0.84 5.59 5.35
CA LEU A 136 0.49 5.57 3.92
C LEU A 136 1.67 5.83 2.98
N PHE A 137 2.80 6.40 3.44
CA PHE A 137 3.99 6.57 2.59
C PHE A 137 4.58 5.24 2.11
N PRO A 138 5.00 4.30 3.00
CA PRO A 138 5.49 2.99 2.56
C PRO A 138 4.43 2.18 1.82
N ILE A 139 3.15 2.28 2.23
CA ILE A 139 2.05 1.56 1.56
C ILE A 139 1.85 2.06 0.13
N THR A 140 1.93 3.37 -0.11
CA THR A 140 1.83 3.94 -1.45
C THR A 140 3.02 3.52 -2.33
N PHE A 141 4.23 3.54 -1.77
CA PHE A 141 5.42 3.09 -2.48
C PHE A 141 5.33 1.61 -2.87
N LEU A 142 5.04 0.72 -1.94
CA LEU A 142 4.94 -0.71 -2.23
C LEU A 142 3.74 -1.04 -3.11
N SER A 143 2.64 -0.28 -3.01
CA SER A 143 1.52 -0.39 -3.95
C SER A 143 1.97 -0.05 -5.38
N SER A 144 2.71 1.05 -5.56
CA SER A 144 3.19 1.47 -6.88
C SER A 144 4.21 0.50 -7.48
N LEU A 145 5.08 -0.07 -6.64
CA LEU A 145 6.03 -1.10 -7.02
C LEU A 145 5.29 -2.40 -7.39
N GLY A 146 4.30 -2.80 -6.61
CA GLY A 146 3.45 -3.94 -6.91
C GLY A 146 2.75 -3.81 -8.24
N PHE A 147 2.19 -2.63 -8.52
CA PHE A 147 1.61 -2.32 -9.82
C PHE A 147 2.65 -2.40 -10.94
N ALA A 148 3.82 -1.78 -10.78
CA ALA A 148 4.91 -1.87 -11.76
C ALA A 148 5.31 -3.32 -12.07
N LEU A 149 5.49 -4.14 -11.03
CA LEU A 149 5.82 -5.56 -11.16
C LEU A 149 4.70 -6.37 -11.79
N SER A 150 3.43 -6.04 -11.50
CA SER A 150 2.27 -6.70 -12.12
C SER A 150 2.28 -6.51 -13.64
N THR A 151 2.66 -5.33 -14.13
CA THR A 151 2.72 -5.03 -15.58
C THR A 151 3.88 -5.75 -16.27
N LEU A 152 4.93 -6.07 -15.52
CA LEU A 152 6.12 -6.77 -16.02
C LEU A 152 5.89 -8.28 -16.08
N ILE A 153 5.40 -8.86 -14.97
CA ILE A 153 5.25 -10.31 -14.78
C ILE A 153 3.95 -10.82 -15.40
N ARG A 154 2.86 -10.04 -15.33
CA ARG A 154 1.53 -10.35 -15.89
C ARG A 154 0.89 -11.63 -15.35
N ASN A 155 1.39 -12.15 -14.24
CA ASN A 155 0.84 -13.27 -13.51
C ASN A 155 0.71 -12.85 -12.05
N GLY A 156 -0.51 -12.83 -11.53
CA GLY A 156 -0.82 -12.37 -10.18
C GLY A 156 -0.16 -13.20 -9.08
N ASN A 157 -0.06 -14.52 -9.25
CA ASN A 157 0.69 -15.37 -8.30
C ASN A 157 2.18 -15.01 -8.31
N GLY A 158 2.77 -14.89 -9.51
CA GLY A 158 4.18 -14.53 -9.67
C GLY A 158 4.49 -13.15 -9.07
N THR A 159 3.66 -12.15 -9.39
CA THR A 159 3.80 -10.80 -8.82
C THR A 159 3.63 -10.79 -7.31
N ALA A 160 2.66 -11.52 -6.76
CA ALA A 160 2.44 -11.61 -5.33
C ALA A 160 3.65 -12.20 -4.59
N ILE A 161 4.26 -13.25 -5.14
CA ILE A 161 5.49 -13.84 -4.57
C ILE A 161 6.63 -12.82 -4.60
N VAL A 162 6.86 -12.17 -5.73
CA VAL A 162 7.96 -11.20 -5.88
C VAL A 162 7.79 -9.99 -4.95
N ILE A 163 6.59 -9.42 -4.85
CA ILE A 163 6.35 -8.27 -3.95
C ILE A 163 6.50 -8.66 -2.48
N VAL A 164 6.07 -9.87 -2.08
CA VAL A 164 6.25 -10.37 -0.72
C VAL A 164 7.73 -10.53 -0.40
N ILE A 165 8.51 -11.14 -1.30
CA ILE A 165 9.97 -11.31 -1.11
C ILE A 165 10.65 -9.94 -0.96
N ILE A 166 10.33 -8.98 -1.84
CA ILE A 166 10.91 -7.63 -1.77
C ILE A 166 10.52 -6.92 -0.47
N SER A 167 9.24 -7.01 -0.07
CA SER A 167 8.77 -6.38 1.17
C SER A 167 9.44 -7.00 2.39
N PHE A 168 9.68 -8.31 2.37
CA PHE A 168 10.38 -9.03 3.44
C PHE A 168 11.86 -8.64 3.50
N ILE A 169 12.53 -8.46 2.35
CA ILE A 169 13.89 -7.92 2.30
C ILE A 169 13.94 -6.53 2.95
N PHE A 170 13.02 -5.63 2.59
CA PHE A 170 12.95 -4.32 3.25
C PHE A 170 12.69 -4.42 4.76
N PHE A 171 11.92 -5.41 5.19
CA PHE A 171 11.64 -5.64 6.60
C PHE A 171 12.88 -6.12 7.37
N ILE A 172 13.66 -7.06 6.81
CA ILE A 172 14.91 -7.53 7.40
C ILE A 172 15.90 -6.38 7.60
N PHE A 173 16.02 -5.49 6.63
CA PHE A 173 16.93 -4.35 6.71
C PHE A 173 16.35 -3.15 7.48
N ALA A 174 15.12 -3.22 7.98
CA ALA A 174 14.46 -2.08 8.60
C ALA A 174 15.14 -1.64 9.91
N GLU A 175 15.64 -2.59 10.71
CA GLU A 175 16.35 -2.30 11.96
C GLU A 175 17.74 -1.72 11.69
N GLU A 176 18.53 -2.37 10.82
CA GLU A 176 19.86 -1.89 10.44
C GLU A 176 19.85 -0.51 9.77
N LEU A 177 18.72 -0.14 9.15
CA LEU A 177 18.51 1.15 8.50
C LEU A 177 17.65 2.10 9.34
N GLU A 178 17.48 1.89 10.66
CA GLU A 178 16.61 2.70 11.52
C GLU A 178 16.87 4.22 11.37
N TYR A 179 18.12 4.63 11.24
CA TYR A 179 18.52 6.05 11.10
C TYR A 179 18.83 6.48 9.67
N SER A 180 18.45 5.66 8.69
CA SER A 180 18.75 5.88 7.28
C SER A 180 17.55 6.45 6.54
N THR A 181 17.83 7.40 5.63
CA THR A 181 16.82 7.94 4.72
C THR A 181 16.27 6.90 3.74
N TYR A 182 16.94 5.76 3.58
CA TYR A 182 16.56 4.68 2.66
C TYR A 182 15.66 3.62 3.27
N ASN A 183 15.36 3.69 4.57
CA ASN A 183 14.50 2.73 5.23
C ASN A 183 13.04 2.91 4.80
N VAL A 184 12.50 1.94 4.06
CA VAL A 184 11.12 2.01 3.57
C VAL A 184 10.14 2.11 4.75
N PHE A 185 10.42 1.41 5.84
CA PHE A 185 9.56 1.36 7.02
C PHE A 185 10.02 2.32 8.13
N LEU A 186 10.82 3.35 7.80
CA LEU A 186 11.32 4.34 8.76
C LEU A 186 10.18 4.84 9.66
N ASN A 187 10.30 4.53 10.95
CA ASN A 187 9.35 4.93 11.97
C ASN A 187 9.61 6.39 12.35
N PRO A 188 8.65 7.32 12.14
CA PRO A 188 8.86 8.72 12.47
C PRO A 188 8.58 9.04 13.94
N PHE A 189 8.01 8.08 14.67
CA PHE A 189 7.62 8.22 16.07
C PHE A 189 8.68 7.65 17.04
N SER A 190 9.75 7.03 16.52
CA SER A 190 10.87 6.60 17.35
C SER A 190 11.66 7.80 17.87
N GLU A 191 12.25 7.62 19.05
CA GLU A 191 13.07 8.65 19.67
C GLU A 191 14.39 8.84 18.89
N PRO A 192 14.83 10.09 18.68
CA PRO A 192 16.12 10.37 18.05
C PRO A 192 17.27 10.04 19.02
N ARG A 193 17.61 8.76 19.16
CA ARG A 193 18.73 8.35 20.01
C ARG A 193 20.03 8.83 19.37
N GLN A 194 20.83 9.57 20.15
CA GLN A 194 22.17 10.05 19.78
C GLN A 194 22.23 11.10 18.65
N MET A 195 21.11 11.72 18.27
CA MET A 195 21.10 12.83 17.30
C MET A 195 20.20 13.97 17.75
N SER A 196 20.41 15.16 17.19
CA SER A 196 19.51 16.28 17.43
C SER A 196 18.18 16.08 16.70
N GLU A 197 17.10 16.58 17.30
CA GLU A 197 15.75 16.54 16.73
C GLU A 197 15.71 17.12 15.29
N PHE A 198 16.51 18.16 15.04
CA PHE A 198 16.64 18.76 13.71
C PHE A 198 17.16 17.78 12.64
N ILE A 199 18.17 16.97 12.99
CA ILE A 199 18.73 15.97 12.08
C ILE A 199 17.70 14.86 11.82
N TRP A 200 17.01 14.42 12.87
CA TRP A 200 15.98 13.40 12.77
C TRP A 200 14.82 13.79 11.85
N LEU A 201 14.28 15.00 12.05
CA LEU A 201 13.24 15.56 11.18
C LEU A 201 13.71 15.69 9.74
N THR A 202 14.98 16.01 9.51
CA THR A 202 15.58 16.06 8.17
C THR A 202 15.65 14.67 7.54
N ILE A 203 15.99 13.63 8.31
CA ILE A 203 16.01 12.23 7.84
C ILE A 203 14.61 11.78 7.44
N ILE A 204 13.61 12.00 8.31
CA ILE A 204 12.21 11.68 8.03
C ILE A 204 11.72 12.39 6.76
N TYR A 205 11.98 13.71 6.67
CA TYR A 205 11.57 14.49 5.51
C TYR A 205 12.16 13.95 4.20
N LYS A 206 13.47 13.69 4.18
CA LYS A 206 14.15 13.11 3.01
C LYS A 206 13.61 11.73 2.66
N ASN A 207 13.37 10.88 3.67
CA ASN A 207 12.79 9.56 3.47
C ASN A 207 11.41 9.63 2.81
N ARG A 208 10.49 10.48 3.33
CA ARG A 208 9.15 10.65 2.73
C ARG A 208 9.22 11.17 1.31
N LEU A 209 10.14 12.11 1.05
CA LEU A 209 10.40 12.62 -0.29
C LEU A 209 10.89 11.51 -1.23
N TYR A 210 11.82 10.66 -0.80
CA TYR A 210 12.30 9.53 -1.60
C TYR A 210 11.21 8.51 -1.88
N LEU A 211 10.40 8.15 -0.88
CA LEU A 211 9.26 7.25 -1.07
C LEU A 211 8.25 7.83 -2.07
N MET A 212 7.95 9.13 -2.02
CA MET A 212 7.06 9.78 -2.99
C MET A 212 7.64 9.77 -4.41
N ILE A 213 8.92 10.11 -4.57
CA ILE A 213 9.59 10.11 -5.89
C ILE A 213 9.60 8.71 -6.47
N LEU A 214 10.02 7.71 -5.69
CA LEU A 214 10.05 6.32 -6.12
C LEU A 214 8.64 5.80 -6.43
N SER A 215 7.63 6.22 -5.66
CA SER A 215 6.23 5.87 -5.92
C SER A 215 5.79 6.37 -7.29
N MET A 216 6.11 7.63 -7.59
CA MET A 216 5.77 8.26 -8.86
C MET A 216 6.49 7.58 -10.03
N LEU A 217 7.78 7.29 -9.87
CA LEU A 217 8.57 6.59 -10.90
C LEU A 217 8.04 5.19 -11.18
N CYS A 218 7.73 4.40 -10.14
CA CYS A 218 7.15 3.06 -10.29
C CYS A 218 5.77 3.11 -10.94
N LEU A 219 4.92 4.05 -10.52
CA LEU A 219 3.60 4.24 -11.11
C LEU A 219 3.70 4.60 -12.59
N LEU A 220 4.57 5.55 -12.95
CA LEU A 220 4.82 5.94 -14.35
C LEU A 220 5.36 4.76 -15.17
N TYR A 221 6.28 3.97 -14.62
CA TYR A 221 6.81 2.79 -15.28
C TYR A 221 5.72 1.74 -15.54
N GLY A 222 4.88 1.46 -14.55
CA GLY A 222 3.72 0.57 -14.73
C GLY A 222 2.76 1.07 -15.80
N MET A 223 2.44 2.37 -15.78
CA MET A 223 1.60 2.99 -16.80
C MET A 223 2.24 2.92 -18.19
N PHE A 224 3.54 3.17 -18.31
CA PHE A 224 4.28 3.07 -19.56
C PHE A 224 4.22 1.65 -20.14
N ASN A 225 4.39 0.62 -19.30
CA ASN A 225 4.30 -0.76 -19.75
C ASN A 225 2.93 -1.11 -20.34
N LEU A 226 1.83 -0.52 -19.83
CA LEU A 226 0.49 -0.65 -20.41
C LEU A 226 0.34 -0.02 -21.80
N GLN A 227 1.38 0.55 -22.41
CA GLN A 227 1.33 1.00 -23.81
C GLN A 227 1.36 -0.16 -24.81
N PHE A 228 2.13 -1.19 -24.48
CA PHE A 228 2.44 -2.29 -25.39
C PHE A 228 1.31 -3.32 -25.36
N ARG A 229 0.22 -3.06 -26.07
CA ARG A 229 -0.98 -3.92 -26.09
C ARG A 229 -0.64 -5.37 -26.42
N GLU A 230 0.26 -5.62 -27.39
CA GLU A 230 0.68 -6.97 -27.80
C GLU A 230 1.31 -7.81 -26.69
N LYS A 231 1.65 -7.19 -25.56
CA LYS A 231 2.22 -7.89 -24.41
C LYS A 231 1.15 -8.46 -23.46
N PHE A 232 -0.11 -8.04 -23.60
CA PHE A 232 -1.21 -8.37 -22.70
C PHE A 232 -2.40 -9.06 -23.40
N VAL A 233 -2.36 -9.24 -24.71
CA VAL A 233 -3.40 -9.88 -25.54
C VAL A 233 -2.76 -10.97 -26.38
#